data_AF-A0A9D1DMC8-F1
#
_entry.id   AF-A0A9D1DMC8-F1
#
_cell.length_a   1.000
_cell.length_b   1.000
_cell.length_c   1.000
_cell.angle_alpha   90.00
_cell.angle_beta   90.00
_cell.angle_gamma   90.00
#
_symmetry.space_group_name_H-M   'P 1'
#
loop_
_entity.id
_entity.type
_entity.pdbx_description
1 polymer ?
#
loop_
_entity_poly.entity_id
_entity_poly.type
_entity_poly.pdbx_seq_one_letter_code
_entity_poly.pdbx_strand_id
1 'polypeptide(L)'
;MTRKLFSVLIAICIVIGILPFTAIAVDAEATYTTSDGAAKGSFLEAIAHVTDGGTITLLKNIEVDGTVTSPISKSFTLLGGGY
;
A
#
# COMPACT_ATOMS: atom_id res chain seq x y z
N MET A 1 24.90 39.23 -2.68
CA MET A 1 24.49 37.93 -3.25
C MET A 1 23.72 37.02 -2.28
N THR A 2 24.01 37.06 -0.98
CA THR A 2 23.38 36.24 0.08
C THR A 2 21.85 36.37 0.18
N ARG A 3 21.28 37.57 -0.02
CA ARG A 3 19.82 37.79 0.03
C ARG A 3 19.03 36.97 -1.01
N LYS A 4 19.61 36.75 -2.20
CA LYS A 4 19.00 35.92 -3.25
C LYS A 4 19.12 34.43 -2.92
N LEU A 5 20.24 34.03 -2.31
CA LEU A 5 20.48 32.65 -1.86
C LEU A 5 19.47 32.21 -0.78
N PHE A 6 19.21 33.06 0.22
CA PHE A 6 18.25 32.76 1.27
C PHE A 6 16.81 32.65 0.75
N SER A 7 16.44 33.48 -0.22
CA SER A 7 15.13 33.42 -0.87
C SER A 7 14.93 32.12 -1.66
N VAL A 8 15.97 31.64 -2.33
CA VAL A 8 15.93 30.37 -3.10
C VAL A 8 15.87 29.17 -2.15
N LEU A 9 16.60 29.21 -1.03
CA LEU A 9 16.56 28.16 -0.02
C LEU A 9 15.16 28.00 0.60
N ILE A 10 14.51 29.11 0.98
CA ILE A 10 13.15 29.09 1.53
C ILE A 10 12.14 28.57 0.49
N ALA A 11 12.28 28.97 -0.78
CA ALA A 11 11.42 28.46 -1.84
C ALA A 11 11.54 26.93 -2.01
N ILE A 12 12.76 26.40 -1.97
CA ILE A 12 13.02 24.95 -2.02
C ILE A 12 12.42 24.24 -0.79
N CYS A 13 12.57 24.79 0.42
CA CYS A 13 12.00 24.20 1.63
C CYS A 13 10.47 24.13 1.59
N ILE A 14 9.80 25.14 1.04
CA ILE A 14 8.34 25.14 0.86
C ILE A 14 7.92 24.08 -0.16
N VAL A 15 8.65 23.96 -1.28
CA VAL A 15 8.36 22.95 -2.33
C VAL A 15 8.57 21.54 -1.80
N ILE A 16 9.59 21.30 -0.98
CA ILE A 16 9.83 20.01 -0.33
C ILE A 16 8.67 19.71 0.65
N GLY A 17 8.27 20.66 1.50
CA GLY A 17 7.21 20.45 2.50
C GLY A 17 5.81 20.15 1.95
N ILE A 18 5.52 20.47 0.69
CA ILE A 18 4.24 20.17 0.03
C ILE A 18 4.25 18.86 -0.77
N LEU A 19 5.40 18.20 -0.94
CA LEU A 19 5.44 16.90 -1.59
C LEU A 19 4.96 15.84 -0.58
N PRO A 20 3.99 14.97 -0.94
CA PRO A 20 3.62 13.84 -0.09
C PRO A 20 4.81 12.88 -0.01
N PHE A 21 5.55 12.90 1.11
CA PHE A 21 6.75 12.08 1.34
C PHE A 21 6.47 10.62 1.75
N THR A 22 5.28 10.12 1.50
CA THR A 22 4.90 8.75 1.89
C THR A 22 4.66 7.88 0.66
N ALA A 23 5.65 7.79 -0.22
CA ALA A 23 5.80 6.66 -1.12
C ALA A 23 6.81 5.68 -0.50
N ILE A 24 6.49 5.17 0.69
CA ILE A 24 7.17 3.98 1.19
C ILE A 24 6.64 2.88 0.27
N ALA A 25 7.46 2.45 -0.69
CA ALA A 25 7.18 1.25 -1.46
C ALA A 25 7.20 0.08 -0.49
N VAL A 26 6.07 -0.18 0.15
CA VAL A 26 5.81 -1.45 0.84
C VAL A 26 5.95 -2.50 -0.25
N ASP A 27 6.91 -3.40 -0.07
CA ASP A 27 7.09 -4.54 -0.98
C ASP A 27 5.81 -5.37 -0.94
N ALA A 28 4.97 -5.15 -1.96
CA ALA A 28 3.62 -5.65 -1.95
C ALA A 28 3.60 -7.18 -1.95
N GLU A 29 2.88 -7.74 -1.00
CA GLU A 29 2.66 -9.18 -0.85
C GLU A 29 1.52 -9.68 -1.74
N ALA A 30 0.53 -8.82 -1.98
CA ALA A 30 -0.64 -9.17 -2.75
C ALA A 30 -1.17 -7.99 -3.57
N THR A 31 -1.85 -8.33 -4.67
CA THR A 31 -2.77 -7.42 -5.37
C THR A 31 -4.19 -7.79 -4.99
N TYR A 32 -5.08 -6.82 -4.76
CA TYR A 32 -6.45 -7.08 -4.34
C TYR A 32 -7.47 -6.14 -4.99
N THR A 33 -8.69 -6.64 -5.22
CA THR A 33 -9.80 -5.86 -5.77
C THR A 33 -10.33 -4.87 -4.74
N THR A 34 -10.44 -3.61 -5.15
CA THR A 34 -11.08 -2.53 -4.38
C THR A 34 -12.25 -1.96 -5.19
N SER A 35 -13.04 -1.09 -4.56
CA SER A 35 -14.14 -0.38 -5.24
C SER A 35 -13.65 0.46 -6.43
N ASP A 36 -12.40 0.93 -6.36
CA ASP A 36 -11.79 1.82 -7.34
C ASP A 36 -10.90 1.09 -8.36
N GLY A 37 -10.77 -0.24 -8.26
CA GLY A 37 -9.97 -1.06 -9.18
C GLY A 37 -9.13 -2.13 -8.47
N ALA A 38 -7.82 -2.12 -8.70
CA ALA A 38 -6.88 -3.02 -8.05
C ALA A 38 -5.84 -2.23 -7.26
N ALA A 39 -5.59 -2.65 -6.02
CA ALA A 39 -4.56 -2.09 -5.15
C ALA A 39 -3.50 -3.14 -4.82
N LYS A 40 -2.38 -2.69 -4.27
CA LYS A 40 -1.26 -3.54 -3.85
C LYS A 40 -0.92 -3.21 -2.40
N GLY A 41 -0.64 -4.23 -1.60
CA GLY A 41 -0.32 -4.06 -0.19
C GLY A 41 0.15 -5.36 0.47
N SER A 42 0.18 -5.36 1.80
CA SER A 42 0.41 -6.58 2.57
C SER A 42 -0.75 -7.58 2.42
N PHE A 43 -0.54 -8.85 2.72
CA PHE A 43 -1.60 -9.86 2.65
C PHE A 43 -2.74 -9.57 3.64
N LEU A 44 -2.42 -9.09 4.85
CA LEU A 44 -3.44 -8.71 5.85
C LEU A 44 -4.22 -7.46 5.43
N GLU A 45 -3.55 -6.48 4.84
CA GLU A 45 -4.21 -5.30 4.29
C GLU A 45 -5.17 -5.68 3.16
N ALA A 46 -4.74 -6.59 2.27
CA ALA A 46 -5.58 -7.13 1.22
C ALA A 46 -6.84 -7.79 1.79
N ILE A 47 -6.71 -8.61 2.85
CA ILE A 47 -7.87 -9.22 3.53
C ILE A 47 -8.81 -8.16 4.13
N ALA A 48 -8.26 -7.10 4.73
CA ALA A 48 -9.06 -6.06 5.36
C ALA A 48 -9.82 -5.18 4.35
N HIS A 49 -9.25 -4.96 3.17
CA HIS A 49 -9.73 -3.98 2.20
C HIS A 49 -10.30 -4.56 0.91
N VAL A 50 -10.20 -5.87 0.68
CA VAL A 50 -10.82 -6.51 -0.49
C VAL A 50 -12.33 -6.25 -0.49
N THR A 51 -12.87 -5.96 -1.68
CA THR A 51 -14.32 -5.86 -1.87
C THR A 51 -15.01 -7.22 -1.69
N ASP A 52 -16.28 -7.20 -1.31
CA ASP A 52 -17.05 -8.44 -1.19
C ASP A 52 -17.24 -9.08 -2.57
N GLY A 53 -16.97 -10.39 -2.67
CA GLY A 53 -16.83 -11.13 -3.92
C GLY A 53 -15.52 -10.85 -4.68
N GLY A 54 -14.61 -10.06 -4.13
CA GLY A 54 -13.36 -9.66 -4.78
C GLY A 54 -12.30 -10.76 -4.82
N THR A 55 -11.13 -10.43 -5.38
CA THR A 55 -10.00 -11.35 -5.52
C THR A 55 -8.74 -10.77 -4.87
N ILE A 56 -8.00 -11.62 -4.17
CA ILE A 56 -6.64 -11.37 -3.68
C ILE A 56 -5.69 -12.30 -4.44
N THR A 57 -4.64 -11.77 -5.04
CA THR A 57 -3.61 -12.54 -5.74
C THR A 57 -2.26 -12.32 -5.05
N LEU A 58 -1.63 -13.40 -4.59
CA LEU A 58 -0.31 -13.35 -3.99
C LEU A 58 0.76 -13.03 -5.03
N LEU A 59 1.72 -12.19 -4.63
CA LEU A 59 2.87 -11.78 -5.45
C LEU A 59 4.18 -12.45 -5.02
N LYS A 60 4.18 -13.09 -3.84
CA LYS A 60 5.30 -13.84 -3.27
C LYS A 60 4.78 -14.80 -2.18
N ASN A 61 5.66 -15.69 -1.71
CA ASN A 61 5.38 -16.55 -0.56
C ASN A 61 5.08 -15.69 0.67
N ILE A 62 4.04 -16.07 1.41
CA ILE A 62 3.67 -15.43 2.67
C ILE A 62 4.07 -16.36 3.81
N GLU A 63 4.97 -15.90 4.67
CA GLU A 63 5.27 -16.58 5.92
C GLU A 63 4.19 -16.22 6.94
N VAL A 64 3.59 -17.23 7.55
CA VAL A 64 2.57 -17.05 8.59
C VAL A 64 3.17 -17.57 9.89
N ASP A 65 3.81 -16.66 10.62
CA ASP A 65 4.52 -16.92 11.87
C ASP A 65 3.62 -16.77 13.12
N GLY A 66 2.33 -16.48 12.93
CA GLY A 66 1.36 -16.32 14.00
C GLY A 66 -0.09 -16.54 13.55
N THR A 67 -1.02 -16.43 14.50
CA THR A 67 -2.46 -16.47 14.21
C THR A 67 -3.04 -15.07 14.31
N VAL A 68 -3.42 -14.50 13.16
CA VAL A 68 -4.23 -13.27 13.11
C VAL A 68 -5.68 -13.66 12.94
N THR A 69 -6.50 -13.39 13.94
CA THR A 69 -7.95 -13.53 13.85
C THR A 69 -8.56 -12.17 13.60
N SER A 70 -9.15 -11.99 12.43
CA SER A 70 -9.95 -10.82 12.11
C SER A 70 -11.34 -11.31 11.66
N PRO A 71 -12.44 -10.82 12.25
CA PRO A 71 -13.77 -11.16 11.77
C PRO A 71 -13.97 -10.55 10.37
N ILE A 72 -14.10 -11.41 9.37
CA ILE A 72 -14.34 -10.99 7.98
C ILE A 72 -15.80 -11.26 7.66
N SER A 73 -16.54 -10.22 7.31
CA SER A 73 -17.95 -10.30 6.87
C SER A 73 -18.07 -10.10 5.35
N LYS A 74 -17.13 -10.68 4.61
CA LYS A 74 -17.01 -10.57 3.15
C LYS A 74 -16.57 -11.92 2.59
N SER A 75 -17.02 -12.22 1.39
CA SER A 75 -16.49 -13.29 0.56
C SER A 75 -15.37 -12.77 -0.34
N PHE A 76 -14.35 -13.58 -0.59
CA PHE A 76 -13.32 -13.27 -1.59
C PHE A 76 -12.66 -14.56 -2.07
N THR A 77 -12.01 -14.49 -3.23
CA THR A 77 -11.17 -15.56 -3.78
C THR A 77 -9.70 -15.27 -3.49
N LEU A 78 -8.97 -16.25 -2.97
CA LEU A 78 -7.51 -16.18 -2.85
C LEU A 78 -6.86 -16.96 -4.00
N LEU A 79 -6.08 -16.27 -4.82
CA LEU A 79 -5.26 -16.85 -5.88
C LEU A 79 -3.80 -16.90 -5.42
N GLY A 80 -3.27 -18.11 -5.24
CA GLY A 80 -1.89 -18.30 -4.75
C GLY A 80 -0.82 -17.87 -5.74
N GLY A 81 -1.12 -17.71 -7.04
CA GLY A 81 -0.13 -17.25 -8.03
C GLY A 81 1.07 -18.18 -8.26
N GLY A 82 1.09 -19.36 -7.64
CA GLY A 82 2.24 -20.29 -7.63
C GLY A 82 3.12 -20.19 -6.37
N TYR A 83 2.69 -19.42 -5.38
CA TYR A 83 3.31 -19.24 -4.06
C TYR A 83 2.57 -20.01 -2.96
#